data_AF-S2YVW6-F1
#
_entry.id   AF-S2YVW6-F1
#
_cell.length_a   1.000
_cell.length_b   1.000
_cell.length_c   1.000
_cell.angle_alpha   90.00
_cell.angle_beta   90.00
_cell.angle_gamma   90.00
#
_symmetry.space_group_name_H-M   'P 1'
#
loop_
_entity.id
_entity.type
_entity.pdbx_description
1 polymer ?
#
loop_
_entity_poly.entity_id
_entity_poly.type
_entity_poly.pdbx_seq_one_letter_code
_entity_poly.pdbx_strand_id
1 'polypeptide(L)'
;MTRRQAKLAKRAAERAALEKDPRPYAGLDAETMLVALQEFVPSATAEIEVKGEKVTLATVLPGAVAALVRDTGERFVALQSRLRSHNPGRDLAYCLAWVVEAKPGAVLENATNDGSQPAITDIFPAGELDVTEHQDFNWWLPENADAQSKQMIEQANNTIMPSYQVNADVDGTIFWVDAGDKAHIRWVRSDAEDSLLASLARAAAKDELNLGEGTKFAGVFRTHGILVPVFDLDPTVSHTEYDAELTRLNEFFAKDKDNSAPLTSEERHKMENIKSRQVTIR
;
A
#
# COMPACT_ATOMS: atom_id res chain seq x y z
N MET A 1 27.14 24.86 -23.15
CA MET A 1 25.66 25.00 -23.25
C MET A 1 25.28 26.46 -23.40
N THR A 2 24.34 26.78 -24.28
CA THR A 2 23.84 28.17 -24.43
C THR A 2 22.88 28.54 -23.28
N ARG A 3 22.77 29.83 -22.94
CA ARG A 3 21.81 30.32 -21.91
C ARG A 3 20.37 29.86 -22.16
N ARG A 4 19.99 29.69 -23.43
CA ARG A 4 18.66 29.18 -23.84
C ARG A 4 18.51 27.69 -23.54
N GLN A 5 19.53 26.87 -23.82
CA GLN A 5 19.54 25.44 -23.48
C GLN A 5 19.48 25.22 -21.96
N ALA A 6 20.25 26.00 -21.18
CA ALA A 6 20.22 25.91 -19.72
C ALA A 6 18.85 26.29 -19.14
N LYS A 7 18.19 27.33 -19.68
CA LYS A 7 16.84 27.73 -19.28
C LYS A 7 15.76 26.68 -19.63
N LEU A 8 15.89 26.04 -20.79
CA LEU A 8 14.98 24.96 -21.20
C LEU A 8 15.19 23.70 -20.36
N ALA A 9 16.45 23.32 -20.08
CA ALA A 9 16.77 22.21 -19.20
C ALA A 9 16.24 22.44 -17.78
N LYS A 10 16.40 23.65 -17.23
CA LYS A 10 15.84 24.01 -15.91
C LYS A 10 14.32 23.88 -15.89
N ARG A 11 13.62 24.39 -16.91
CA ARG A 11 12.15 24.26 -17.00
C ARG A 11 11.68 22.81 -17.19
N ALA A 12 12.44 22.01 -17.93
CA ALA A 12 12.15 20.59 -18.10
C ALA A 12 12.35 19.83 -16.78
N ALA A 13 13.41 20.14 -16.04
CA ALA A 13 13.65 19.58 -14.70
C ALA A 13 12.57 20.00 -13.70
N GLU A 14 12.15 21.28 -13.69
CA GLU A 14 11.04 21.76 -12.87
C GLU A 14 9.72 21.04 -13.22
N ARG A 15 9.46 20.78 -14.51
CA ARG A 15 8.26 20.05 -14.95
C ARG A 15 8.31 18.58 -14.55
N ALA A 16 9.46 17.92 -14.72
CA ALA A 16 9.64 16.52 -14.33
C ALA A 16 9.59 16.34 -12.80
N ALA A 17 10.06 17.32 -12.03
CA ALA A 17 9.94 17.32 -10.57
C ALA A 17 8.47 17.40 -10.10
N LEU A 18 7.62 18.09 -10.86
CA LEU A 18 6.19 18.23 -10.59
C LEU A 18 5.32 17.14 -11.23
N GLU A 19 5.89 16.25 -12.04
CA GLU A 19 5.13 15.18 -12.69
C GLU A 19 4.80 14.08 -11.68
N LYS A 20 3.57 13.55 -11.79
CA LYS A 20 3.12 12.45 -10.94
C LYS A 20 3.75 11.15 -11.40
N ASP A 21 4.39 10.42 -10.49
CA ASP A 21 4.85 9.06 -10.76
C ASP A 21 3.62 8.14 -10.85
N PRO A 22 3.38 7.50 -12.01
CA PRO A 22 2.17 6.69 -12.20
C PRO A 22 2.18 5.43 -11.35
N ARG A 23 3.35 4.86 -11.08
CA ARG A 23 3.57 3.67 -10.25
C ARG A 23 4.75 3.90 -9.30
N PRO A 24 4.53 4.60 -8.17
CA PRO A 24 5.59 5.15 -7.33
C PRO A 24 6.55 4.14 -6.70
N TYR A 25 6.14 2.87 -6.60
CA TYR A 25 6.92 1.78 -6.01
C TYR A 25 7.37 0.74 -7.04
N ALA A 26 7.25 1.04 -8.34
CA ALA A 26 7.65 0.13 -9.40
C ALA A 26 9.11 -0.30 -9.25
N GLY A 27 9.35 -1.61 -9.36
CA GLY A 27 10.68 -2.20 -9.29
C GLY A 27 11.16 -2.57 -7.87
N LEU A 28 10.34 -2.33 -6.84
CA LEU A 28 10.57 -2.87 -5.51
C LEU A 28 9.88 -4.23 -5.35
N ASP A 29 10.55 -5.20 -4.76
CA ASP A 29 9.92 -6.50 -4.41
C ASP A 29 8.76 -6.30 -3.42
N ALA A 30 8.90 -5.32 -2.51
CA ALA A 30 7.89 -4.93 -1.53
C ALA A 30 6.74 -4.05 -2.09
N GLU A 31 6.61 -3.86 -3.41
CA GLU A 31 5.67 -2.91 -4.01
C GLU A 31 4.22 -3.10 -3.52
N THR A 32 3.71 -4.34 -3.58
CA THR A 32 2.30 -4.59 -3.23
C THR A 32 2.05 -4.41 -1.72
N MET A 33 3.04 -4.75 -0.88
CA MET A 33 2.97 -4.54 0.56
C MET A 33 3.02 -3.05 0.91
N LEU A 34 3.93 -2.28 0.29
CA LEU A 34 4.00 -0.83 0.50
C LEU A 34 2.68 -0.14 0.13
N VAL A 35 2.04 -0.55 -0.97
CA VAL A 35 0.71 -0.02 -1.33
C VAL A 35 -0.35 -0.41 -0.30
N ALA A 36 -0.38 -1.66 0.18
CA ALA A 36 -1.33 -2.07 1.21
C ALA A 36 -1.17 -1.24 2.49
N LEU A 37 0.06 -1.15 2.99
CA LEU A 37 0.41 -0.40 4.19
C LEU A 37 0.10 1.09 4.06
N GLN A 38 0.36 1.69 2.90
CA GLN A 38 0.10 3.12 2.69
C GLN A 38 -1.39 3.43 2.54
N GLU A 39 -2.18 2.54 1.96
CA GLU A 39 -3.54 2.89 1.54
C GLU A 39 -4.62 2.44 2.50
N PHE A 40 -4.43 1.32 3.21
CA PHE A 40 -5.56 0.74 3.93
C PHE A 40 -5.26 -0.20 5.11
N VAL A 41 -4.03 -0.65 5.32
CA VAL A 41 -3.67 -1.33 6.57
C VAL A 41 -3.59 -0.26 7.66
N PRO A 42 -4.23 -0.43 8.82
CA PRO A 42 -4.33 0.66 9.80
C PRO A 42 -3.14 0.75 10.76
N SER A 43 -2.52 -0.37 11.12
CA SER A 43 -1.44 -0.43 12.11
C SER A 43 -0.54 -1.63 11.84
N ALA A 44 0.66 -1.37 11.37
CA ALA A 44 1.68 -2.37 11.12
C ALA A 44 3.07 -1.73 11.16
N THR A 45 4.07 -2.56 11.39
CA THR A 45 5.48 -2.16 11.39
C THR A 45 6.33 -3.15 10.62
N ALA A 46 7.41 -2.67 10.00
CA ALA A 46 8.44 -3.52 9.40
C ALA A 46 9.83 -2.94 9.71
N GLU A 47 10.77 -3.80 10.08
CA GLU A 47 12.17 -3.39 10.22
C GLU A 47 12.87 -3.46 8.87
N ILE A 48 13.55 -2.37 8.51
CA ILE A 48 14.38 -2.29 7.32
C ILE A 48 15.76 -1.74 7.65
N GLU A 49 16.74 -2.04 6.79
CA GLU A 49 18.07 -1.44 6.85
C GLU A 49 18.23 -0.42 5.72
N VAL A 50 18.60 0.82 6.07
CA VAL A 50 18.86 1.89 5.12
C VAL A 50 20.25 2.45 5.37
N LYS A 51 21.15 2.26 4.41
CA LYS A 51 22.55 2.73 4.50
C LYS A 51 23.25 2.29 5.80
N GLY A 52 22.96 1.09 6.31
CA GLY A 52 23.54 0.54 7.54
C GLY A 52 22.82 0.95 8.82
N GLU A 53 21.77 1.76 8.74
CA GLU A 53 20.95 2.16 9.89
C GLU A 53 19.66 1.34 9.92
N LYS A 54 19.28 0.88 11.12
CA LYS A 54 17.97 0.26 11.34
C LYS A 54 16.89 1.32 11.36
N VAL A 55 15.85 1.12 10.56
CA VAL A 55 14.68 1.99 10.49
C VAL A 55 13.43 1.13 10.61
N THR A 56 12.52 1.51 11.50
CA THR A 56 11.19 0.91 11.59
C THR A 56 10.24 1.68 10.67
N LEU A 57 9.80 1.05 9.59
CA LEU A 57 8.63 1.52 8.87
C LEU A 57 7.40 1.29 9.74
N ALA A 58 6.54 2.29 9.82
CA ALA A 58 5.24 2.18 10.44
C ALA A 58 4.18 2.60 9.42
N THR A 59 3.00 1.98 9.50
CA THR A 59 1.84 2.48 8.76
C THR A 59 1.61 3.96 9.06
N VAL A 60 1.47 4.31 10.33
CA VAL A 60 1.24 5.69 10.78
C VAL A 60 1.99 5.92 12.10
N LEU A 61 2.53 7.12 12.27
CA LEU A 61 3.13 7.57 13.52
C LEU A 61 2.18 8.53 14.25
N PRO A 62 2.27 8.67 15.59
CA PRO A 62 1.46 9.64 16.31
C PRO A 62 1.60 11.06 15.77
N GLY A 63 0.49 11.79 15.73
CA GLY A 63 0.42 13.09 15.08
C GLY A 63 0.41 13.03 13.54
N ALA A 64 0.49 11.83 12.96
CA ALA A 64 0.64 11.60 11.52
C ALA A 64 1.84 12.33 10.92
N VAL A 65 2.93 12.41 11.70
CA VAL A 65 4.24 12.91 11.27
C VAL A 65 4.87 11.96 10.26
N ALA A 66 5.79 12.46 9.45
CA ALA A 66 6.40 11.69 8.36
C ALA A 66 7.52 10.76 8.84
N ALA A 67 8.36 11.23 9.75
CA ALA A 67 9.45 10.45 10.33
C ALA A 67 9.88 11.04 11.67
N LEU A 68 10.53 10.24 12.51
CA LEU A 68 11.18 10.74 13.72
C LEU A 68 12.34 9.85 14.15
N VAL A 69 13.21 10.42 14.99
CA VAL A 69 14.21 9.68 15.74
C VAL A 69 13.90 9.90 17.22
N ARG A 70 13.64 8.83 17.97
CA ARG A 70 13.45 8.91 19.42
C ARG A 70 14.72 9.41 20.09
N ASP A 71 14.61 9.91 21.33
CA ASP A 71 15.78 10.30 22.13
C ASP A 71 16.75 9.12 22.38
N THR A 72 16.23 7.89 22.35
CA THR A 72 16.98 6.63 22.42
C THR A 72 17.75 6.30 21.14
N GLY A 73 17.52 7.01 20.04
CA GLY A 73 18.14 6.80 18.73
C GLY A 73 17.36 5.89 17.78
N GLU A 74 16.25 5.31 18.22
CA GLU A 74 15.36 4.48 17.37
C GLU A 74 14.73 5.36 16.26
N ARG A 75 14.75 4.86 15.02
CA ARG A 75 14.36 5.61 13.82
C ARG A 75 13.06 5.07 13.24
N PHE A 76 12.14 5.97 12.94
CA PHE A 76 10.82 5.62 12.42
C PHE A 76 10.48 6.44 11.18
N VAL A 77 9.83 5.81 10.20
CA VAL A 77 9.26 6.46 9.02
C VAL A 77 7.83 5.98 8.82
N ALA A 78 6.90 6.91 8.66
CA ALA A 78 5.49 6.63 8.38
C ALA A 78 5.24 6.47 6.89
N LEU A 79 4.39 5.51 6.50
CA LEU A 79 3.86 5.42 5.15
C LEU A 79 2.62 6.31 4.96
N GLN A 80 1.83 6.48 6.01
CA GLN A 80 0.68 7.37 6.09
C GLN A 80 1.06 8.60 6.92
N SER A 81 1.14 9.75 6.25
CA SER A 81 1.41 11.04 6.88
C SER A 81 0.37 12.09 6.45
N ARG A 82 0.16 13.08 7.31
CA ARG A 82 -0.80 14.15 7.06
C ARG A 82 -0.37 15.06 5.92
N LEU A 83 0.93 15.34 5.84
CA LEU A 83 1.52 16.25 4.85
C LEU A 83 2.42 15.43 3.93
N ARG A 84 1.93 15.21 2.70
CA ARG A 84 2.62 14.45 1.65
C ARG A 84 2.30 15.01 0.28
N SER A 85 3.15 14.69 -0.69
CA SER A 85 2.93 15.02 -2.08
C SER A 85 2.04 13.98 -2.77
N HIS A 86 1.83 14.15 -4.07
CA HIS A 86 1.18 13.13 -4.90
C HIS A 86 2.15 12.03 -5.39
N ASN A 87 3.40 12.01 -4.90
CA ASN A 87 4.47 11.10 -5.29
C ASN A 87 4.98 10.31 -4.07
N PRO A 88 4.23 9.32 -3.56
CA PRO A 88 4.58 8.62 -2.32
C PRO A 88 5.94 7.93 -2.33
N GLY A 89 6.38 7.40 -3.48
CA GLY A 89 7.72 6.81 -3.61
C GLY A 89 8.84 7.83 -3.38
N ARG A 90 8.68 9.05 -3.91
CA ARG A 90 9.61 10.15 -3.67
C ARG A 90 9.55 10.65 -2.22
N ASP A 91 8.36 10.75 -1.65
CA ASP A 91 8.16 11.15 -0.26
C ASP A 91 8.80 10.14 0.71
N LEU A 92 8.62 8.84 0.45
CA LEU A 92 9.25 7.78 1.24
C LEU A 92 10.78 7.85 1.12
N ALA A 93 11.32 7.98 -0.10
CA ALA A 93 12.77 8.12 -0.30
C ALA A 93 13.35 9.34 0.42
N TYR A 94 12.60 10.45 0.43
CA TYR A 94 12.96 11.67 1.18
C TYR A 94 13.00 11.42 2.69
N CYS A 95 11.96 10.79 3.25
CA CYS A 95 11.90 10.49 4.69
C CYS A 95 13.00 9.52 5.10
N LEU A 96 13.30 8.49 4.30
CA LEU A 96 14.39 7.55 4.55
C LEU A 96 15.76 8.23 4.48
N ALA A 97 15.98 9.12 3.51
CA ALA A 97 17.22 9.88 3.41
C ALA A 97 17.40 10.84 4.60
N TRP A 98 16.30 11.44 5.08
CA TRP A 98 16.32 12.32 6.24
C TRP A 98 16.61 11.56 7.54
N VAL A 99 15.92 10.44 7.79
CA VAL A 99 15.97 9.76 9.09
C VAL A 99 17.34 9.16 9.41
N VAL A 100 18.11 8.77 8.38
CA VAL A 100 19.47 8.23 8.56
C VAL A 100 20.46 9.29 9.01
N GLU A 101 20.24 10.56 8.68
CA GLU A 101 21.11 11.69 9.07
C GLU A 101 20.60 12.45 10.31
N ALA A 102 19.33 12.22 10.68
CA ALA A 102 18.67 12.91 11.78
C ALA A 102 19.26 12.53 13.15
N LYS A 103 19.28 13.53 14.05
CA LYS A 103 19.75 13.34 15.44
C LYS A 103 18.62 12.81 16.33
N PRO A 104 18.94 12.12 17.45
CA PRO A 104 17.94 11.77 18.45
C PRO A 104 17.07 12.96 18.87
N GLY A 105 15.77 12.74 18.99
CA GLY A 105 14.75 13.75 19.30
C GLY A 105 14.25 14.55 18.09
N ALA A 106 14.80 14.34 16.90
CA ALA A 106 14.34 15.02 15.69
C ALA A 106 13.01 14.46 15.18
N VAL A 107 12.16 15.35 14.65
CA VAL A 107 10.87 15.01 14.03
C VAL A 107 10.79 15.68 12.66
N LEU A 108 10.33 14.92 11.67
CA LEU A 108 9.97 15.39 10.34
C LEU A 108 8.45 15.37 10.20
N GLU A 109 7.84 16.55 10.21
CA GLU A 109 6.39 16.73 10.12
C GLU A 109 5.85 16.49 8.70
N ASN A 110 6.65 16.80 7.67
CA ASN A 110 6.20 16.86 6.28
C ASN A 110 7.00 15.88 5.41
N ALA A 111 6.30 14.93 4.80
CA ALA A 111 6.87 13.94 3.89
C ALA A 111 7.07 14.48 2.47
N THR A 112 6.50 15.65 2.15
CA THR A 112 6.57 16.25 0.81
C THR A 112 8.03 16.42 0.41
N ASN A 113 8.46 15.59 -0.56
CA ASN A 113 9.80 15.63 -1.09
C ASN A 113 10.16 17.00 -1.69
N ASP A 114 11.42 17.40 -1.56
CA ASP A 114 11.95 18.66 -2.09
C ASP A 114 12.78 18.48 -3.38
N GLY A 115 12.85 17.24 -3.89
CA GLY A 115 13.63 16.86 -5.08
C GLY A 115 15.09 16.50 -4.79
N SER A 116 15.53 16.52 -3.52
CA SER A 116 16.89 16.12 -3.13
C SER A 116 17.05 14.60 -2.91
N GLN A 117 15.95 13.88 -2.79
CA GLN A 117 15.93 12.45 -2.51
C GLN A 117 16.55 11.62 -3.66
N PRO A 118 17.20 10.49 -3.35
CA PRO A 118 17.56 9.50 -4.35
C PRO A 118 16.30 8.83 -4.95
N ALA A 119 16.48 8.02 -5.99
CA ALA A 119 15.40 7.15 -6.45
C ALA A 119 15.03 6.16 -5.33
N ILE A 120 13.75 5.78 -5.24
CA ILE A 120 13.30 4.87 -4.19
C ILE A 120 14.01 3.51 -4.27
N THR A 121 14.30 3.02 -5.48
CA THR A 121 15.06 1.78 -5.74
C THR A 121 16.51 1.83 -5.30
N ASP A 122 17.07 3.03 -5.08
CA ASP A 122 18.46 3.21 -4.67
C ASP A 122 18.62 3.27 -3.15
N ILE A 123 17.54 3.53 -2.42
CA ILE A 123 17.56 3.71 -0.95
C ILE A 123 16.74 2.68 -0.20
N PHE A 124 15.65 2.18 -0.78
CA PHE A 124 14.85 1.12 -0.18
C PHE A 124 15.60 -0.22 -0.31
N PRO A 125 15.65 -1.05 0.75
CA PRO A 125 16.34 -2.34 0.67
C PRO A 125 15.67 -3.27 -0.35
N ALA A 126 16.46 -4.16 -0.94
CA ALA A 126 15.95 -5.23 -1.78
C ALA A 126 15.24 -6.30 -0.94
N GLY A 127 14.34 -7.07 -1.56
CA GLY A 127 13.57 -8.12 -0.91
C GLY A 127 12.19 -7.65 -0.44
N GLU A 128 11.39 -8.63 -0.04
CA GLU A 128 10.06 -8.43 0.53
C GLU A 128 10.14 -7.83 1.94
N LEU A 129 9.05 -7.20 2.38
CA LEU A 129 8.94 -6.69 3.74
C LEU A 129 8.39 -7.76 4.67
N ASP A 130 9.12 -8.05 5.75
CA ASP A 130 8.58 -8.79 6.89
C ASP A 130 7.76 -7.84 7.78
N VAL A 131 6.45 -7.98 7.73
CA VAL A 131 5.49 -7.07 8.37
C VAL A 131 4.94 -7.71 9.63
N THR A 132 4.98 -6.95 10.73
CA THR A 132 4.23 -7.25 11.95
C THR A 132 3.00 -6.38 12.00
N GLU A 133 1.83 -7.01 11.95
CA GLU A 133 0.54 -6.35 12.08
C GLU A 133 0.19 -6.13 13.55
N HIS A 134 -0.46 -5.00 13.84
CA HIS A 134 -0.94 -4.68 15.18
C HIS A 134 -2.44 -4.44 15.13
N GLN A 135 -3.17 -4.99 16.10
CA GLN A 135 -4.62 -4.77 16.22
C GLN A 135 -4.97 -3.49 16.99
N ASP A 136 -3.95 -2.73 17.40
CA ASP A 136 -4.05 -1.46 18.09
C ASP A 136 -2.78 -0.61 17.86
N PHE A 137 -2.67 0.53 18.54
CA PHE A 137 -1.49 1.41 18.55
C PHE A 137 -0.71 1.36 19.88
N ASN A 138 -0.98 0.38 20.75
CA ASN A 138 -0.30 0.25 22.04
C ASN A 138 1.19 -0.09 21.88
N TRP A 139 1.57 -0.71 20.77
CA TRP A 139 2.98 -0.95 20.39
C TRP A 139 3.83 0.33 20.37
N TRP A 140 3.21 1.50 20.18
CA TRP A 140 3.93 2.78 20.22
C TRP A 140 4.28 3.24 21.64
N LEU A 141 3.45 2.91 22.63
CA LEU A 141 3.56 3.48 23.96
C LEU A 141 4.81 2.98 24.69
N PRO A 142 5.65 3.88 25.23
CA PRO A 142 6.69 3.46 26.16
C PRO A 142 6.08 2.98 27.47
N GLU A 143 6.78 2.12 28.21
CA GLU A 143 6.30 1.55 29.49
C GLU A 143 5.91 2.63 30.51
N ASN A 144 6.61 3.77 30.49
CA ASN A 144 6.41 4.91 31.39
C ASN A 144 5.53 6.03 30.80
N ALA A 145 4.73 5.75 29.76
CA ALA A 145 3.85 6.74 29.14
C ALA A 145 2.91 7.42 30.14
N ASP A 146 2.74 8.73 29.99
CA ASP A 146 1.83 9.52 30.81
C ASP A 146 0.35 9.26 30.47
N ALA A 147 -0.55 9.76 31.32
CA ALA A 147 -1.99 9.56 31.16
C ALA A 147 -2.53 10.19 29.86
N GLN A 148 -1.95 11.32 29.43
CA GLN A 148 -2.38 12.01 28.21
C GLN A 148 -2.06 11.18 26.96
N SER A 149 -0.84 10.61 26.88
CA SER A 149 -0.42 9.76 25.76
C SER A 149 -1.26 8.49 25.68
N LYS A 150 -1.55 7.86 26.82
CA LYS A 150 -2.44 6.69 26.91
C LYS A 150 -3.85 7.01 26.40
N GLN A 151 -4.43 8.13 26.83
CA GLN A 151 -5.76 8.55 26.38
C GLN A 151 -5.80 8.84 24.87
N MET A 152 -4.74 9.42 24.30
CA MET A 152 -4.65 9.63 22.84
C MET A 152 -4.63 8.32 22.07
N ILE A 153 -3.88 7.32 22.54
CA ILE A 153 -3.82 5.99 21.92
C ILE A 153 -5.15 5.24 22.08
N GLU A 154 -5.79 5.30 23.24
CA GLU A 154 -7.13 4.73 23.43
C GLU A 154 -8.15 5.32 22.45
N GLN A 155 -8.10 6.64 22.19
CA GLN A 155 -8.97 7.27 21.20
C GLN A 155 -8.67 6.79 19.78
N ALA A 156 -7.39 6.64 19.42
CA ALA A 156 -7.00 6.10 18.11
C ALA A 156 -7.47 4.65 17.93
N ASN A 157 -7.32 3.82 18.98
CA ASN A 157 -7.73 2.41 18.97
C ASN A 157 -9.24 2.24 18.75
N ASN A 158 -10.09 3.19 19.17
CA ASN A 158 -11.54 3.11 18.92
C ASN A 158 -11.92 3.26 17.44
N THR A 159 -10.98 3.64 16.59
CA THR A 159 -11.20 3.83 15.15
C THR A 159 -10.53 2.76 14.29
N ILE A 160 -9.77 1.84 14.91
CA ILE A 160 -9.07 0.81 14.17
C ILE A 160 -10.05 -0.26 13.68
N MET A 161 -9.87 -0.69 12.44
CA MET A 161 -10.56 -1.85 11.89
C MET A 161 -9.65 -3.07 12.03
N PRO A 162 -10.09 -4.17 12.67
CA PRO A 162 -9.33 -5.41 12.72
C PRO A 162 -8.90 -5.82 11.31
N SER A 163 -7.60 -6.05 11.13
CA SER A 163 -7.00 -6.32 9.83
C SER A 163 -5.99 -7.44 9.99
N TYR A 164 -6.03 -8.41 9.07
CA TYR A 164 -5.13 -9.56 9.06
C TYR A 164 -4.61 -9.79 7.64
N GLN A 165 -3.30 -9.98 7.51
CA GLN A 165 -2.71 -10.43 6.27
C GLN A 165 -3.13 -11.88 6.02
N VAL A 166 -3.55 -12.17 4.79
CA VAL A 166 -3.83 -13.52 4.34
C VAL A 166 -2.58 -14.05 3.65
N ASN A 167 -1.96 -15.07 4.24
CA ASN A 167 -0.68 -15.63 3.80
C ASN A 167 -0.86 -16.80 2.80
N ALA A 168 -1.75 -16.61 1.82
CA ALA A 168 -1.92 -17.56 0.74
C ALA A 168 -0.70 -17.52 -0.21
N ASP A 169 -0.27 -18.67 -0.72
CA ASP A 169 0.83 -18.79 -1.69
C ASP A 169 0.36 -18.35 -3.08
N VAL A 170 0.18 -17.04 -3.26
CA VAL A 170 -0.34 -16.40 -4.47
C VAL A 170 0.36 -15.07 -4.74
N ASP A 171 0.32 -14.59 -5.98
CA ASP A 171 0.97 -13.33 -6.33
C ASP A 171 0.26 -12.14 -5.67
N GLY A 172 1.03 -11.18 -5.15
CA GLY A 172 0.54 -9.95 -4.56
C GLY A 172 0.24 -10.05 -3.05
N THR A 173 -0.19 -8.93 -2.47
CA THR A 173 -0.42 -8.83 -1.02
C THR A 173 -1.91 -8.82 -0.71
N ILE A 174 -2.36 -9.59 0.27
CA ILE A 174 -3.78 -9.73 0.61
C ILE A 174 -4.01 -9.37 2.07
N PHE A 175 -4.98 -8.49 2.32
CA PHE A 175 -5.49 -8.23 3.66
C PHE A 175 -6.98 -8.53 3.72
N TRP A 176 -7.35 -9.24 4.78
CA TRP A 176 -8.71 -9.32 5.27
C TRP A 176 -8.94 -8.18 6.27
N VAL A 177 -10.05 -7.46 6.14
CA VAL A 177 -10.39 -6.31 6.99
C VAL A 177 -11.83 -6.42 7.46
N ASP A 178 -12.06 -6.34 8.76
CA ASP A 178 -13.40 -6.28 9.35
C ASP A 178 -13.89 -4.82 9.37
N ALA A 179 -14.83 -4.48 8.50
CA ALA A 179 -15.48 -3.17 8.48
C ALA A 179 -16.74 -3.11 9.37
N GLY A 180 -17.02 -4.17 10.13
CA GLY A 180 -18.12 -4.29 11.07
C GLY A 180 -19.40 -4.87 10.46
N ASP A 181 -19.93 -4.28 9.39
CA ASP A 181 -21.11 -4.82 8.71
C ASP A 181 -20.76 -5.96 7.74
N LYS A 182 -19.55 -5.90 7.17
CA LYS A 182 -18.94 -6.90 6.31
C LYS A 182 -17.45 -6.98 6.57
N ALA A 183 -16.86 -8.13 6.26
CA ALA A 183 -15.43 -8.20 6.04
C ALA A 183 -15.10 -8.01 4.56
N HIS A 184 -13.85 -7.63 4.28
CA HIS A 184 -13.35 -7.46 2.93
C HIS A 184 -12.00 -8.12 2.74
N ILE A 185 -11.83 -8.86 1.65
CA ILE A 185 -10.50 -9.13 1.10
C ILE A 185 -10.13 -8.00 0.15
N ARG A 186 -8.96 -7.39 0.39
CA ARG A 186 -8.33 -6.36 -0.45
C ARG A 186 -7.03 -6.98 -0.98
N TRP A 187 -7.00 -7.31 -2.28
CA TRP A 187 -5.87 -8.02 -2.89
C TRP A 187 -5.06 -7.08 -3.78
N VAL A 188 -3.91 -6.63 -3.33
CA VAL A 188 -3.03 -5.75 -4.11
C VAL A 188 -2.25 -6.56 -5.14
N ARG A 189 -2.48 -6.27 -6.43
CA ARG A 189 -1.91 -7.02 -7.56
C ARG A 189 -0.89 -6.19 -8.33
N SER A 190 0.26 -6.78 -8.65
CA SER A 190 1.34 -6.15 -9.42
C SER A 190 1.21 -6.31 -10.93
N ASP A 191 0.21 -7.08 -11.40
CA ASP A 191 -0.09 -7.28 -12.82
C ASP A 191 -0.29 -5.97 -13.58
N ALA A 192 -0.09 -6.01 -14.90
CA ALA A 192 -0.47 -4.90 -15.76
C ALA A 192 -1.99 -4.67 -15.71
N GLU A 193 -2.40 -3.42 -15.48
CA GLU A 193 -3.81 -3.06 -15.25
C GLU A 193 -4.75 -3.58 -16.34
N ASP A 194 -4.43 -3.38 -17.61
CA ASP A 194 -5.29 -3.82 -18.72
C ASP A 194 -5.43 -5.36 -18.78
N SER A 195 -4.35 -6.09 -18.49
CA SER A 195 -4.34 -7.56 -18.49
C SER A 195 -5.21 -8.07 -17.34
N LEU A 196 -5.00 -7.57 -16.12
CA LEU A 196 -5.79 -8.00 -14.96
C LEU A 196 -7.26 -7.63 -15.10
N LEU A 197 -7.59 -6.45 -15.64
CA LEU A 197 -8.99 -6.10 -15.93
C LEU A 197 -9.64 -7.08 -16.91
N ALA A 198 -8.90 -7.51 -17.94
CA ALA A 198 -9.40 -8.50 -18.89
C ALA A 198 -9.63 -9.86 -18.22
N SER A 199 -8.70 -10.30 -17.37
CA SER A 199 -8.83 -11.55 -16.62
C SER A 199 -9.99 -11.52 -15.62
N LEU A 200 -10.19 -10.40 -14.89
CA LEU A 200 -11.34 -10.21 -14.02
C LEU A 200 -12.66 -10.27 -14.81
N ALA A 201 -12.72 -9.64 -15.98
CA ALA A 201 -13.91 -9.66 -16.83
C ALA A 201 -14.22 -11.06 -17.36
N ARG A 202 -13.20 -11.83 -17.75
CA ARG A 202 -13.30 -13.23 -18.18
C ARG A 202 -13.76 -14.15 -17.05
N ALA A 203 -13.20 -14.00 -15.85
CA ALA A 203 -13.65 -14.73 -14.67
C ALA A 203 -15.11 -14.40 -14.32
N ALA A 204 -15.49 -13.11 -14.39
CA ALA A 204 -16.86 -12.68 -14.12
C ALA A 204 -17.89 -13.14 -15.17
N ALA A 205 -17.48 -13.35 -16.42
CA ALA A 205 -18.33 -13.91 -17.48
C ALA A 205 -18.58 -15.41 -17.30
N LYS A 206 -17.70 -16.10 -16.57
CA LYS A 206 -17.84 -17.51 -16.19
C LYS A 206 -18.49 -17.70 -14.81
N ASP A 207 -18.91 -16.61 -14.17
CA ASP A 207 -19.37 -16.58 -12.77
C ASP A 207 -18.32 -17.12 -11.76
N GLU A 208 -17.04 -17.10 -12.13
CA GLU A 208 -15.92 -17.60 -11.32
C GLU A 208 -15.26 -16.49 -10.46
N LEU A 209 -15.65 -15.22 -10.63
CA LEU A 209 -15.12 -14.07 -9.89
C LEU A 209 -15.76 -13.93 -8.50
N ASN A 210 -15.45 -14.89 -7.63
CA ASN A 210 -15.84 -14.94 -6.23
C ASN A 210 -14.77 -15.72 -5.43
N LEU A 211 -14.86 -15.68 -4.10
CA LEU A 211 -14.00 -16.38 -3.15
C LEU A 211 -14.78 -17.46 -2.38
N GLY A 212 -15.65 -18.21 -3.07
CA GLY A 212 -16.48 -19.25 -2.48
C GLY A 212 -17.88 -18.77 -2.09
N GLU A 213 -18.64 -19.64 -1.43
CA GLU A 213 -20.04 -19.39 -1.08
C GLU A 213 -20.21 -18.14 -0.20
N GLY A 214 -21.26 -17.35 -0.48
CA GLY A 214 -21.56 -16.13 0.28
C GLY A 214 -20.65 -14.93 -0.01
N THR A 215 -19.58 -15.10 -0.80
CA THR A 215 -18.68 -14.01 -1.16
C THR A 215 -19.12 -13.29 -2.43
N LYS A 216 -18.72 -12.02 -2.57
CA LYS A 216 -19.09 -11.22 -3.74
C LYS A 216 -17.98 -10.26 -4.13
N PHE A 217 -17.68 -10.19 -5.43
CA PHE A 217 -16.83 -9.14 -5.97
C PHE A 217 -17.48 -7.76 -5.79
N ALA A 218 -16.86 -6.90 -4.98
CA ALA A 218 -17.34 -5.56 -4.69
C ALA A 218 -16.94 -4.57 -5.79
N GLY A 219 -15.72 -4.69 -6.30
CA GLY A 219 -15.18 -3.83 -7.35
C GLY A 219 -13.66 -3.78 -7.32
N VAL A 220 -13.09 -2.75 -7.93
CA VAL A 220 -11.65 -2.52 -7.96
C VAL A 220 -11.33 -1.16 -7.36
N PHE A 221 -10.43 -1.14 -6.38
CA PHE A 221 -9.76 0.08 -5.95
C PHE A 221 -8.50 0.27 -6.81
N ARG A 222 -8.36 1.46 -7.40
CA ARG A 222 -7.23 1.81 -8.27
C ARG A 222 -6.37 2.83 -7.57
N THR A 223 -5.12 2.49 -7.33
CA THR A 223 -4.17 3.37 -6.64
C THR A 223 -2.77 3.06 -7.16
N HIS A 224 -1.90 4.07 -7.18
CA HIS A 224 -0.47 3.90 -7.48
C HIS A 224 -0.16 3.08 -8.74
N GLY A 225 -1.00 3.17 -9.77
CA GLY A 225 -0.79 2.47 -11.04
C GLY A 225 -1.00 0.95 -10.98
N ILE A 226 -1.64 0.46 -9.92
CA ILE A 226 -1.98 -0.93 -9.71
C ILE A 226 -3.45 -1.11 -9.31
N LEU A 227 -3.93 -2.35 -9.40
CA LEU A 227 -5.31 -2.71 -9.07
C LEU A 227 -5.37 -3.45 -7.74
N VAL A 228 -6.42 -3.15 -6.99
CA VAL A 228 -6.81 -3.86 -5.79
C VAL A 228 -8.23 -4.41 -5.96
N PRO A 229 -8.39 -5.64 -6.50
CA PRO A 229 -9.64 -6.37 -6.39
C PRO A 229 -10.15 -6.44 -4.95
N VAL A 230 -11.44 -6.13 -4.75
CA VAL A 230 -12.08 -6.15 -3.44
C VAL A 230 -13.26 -7.12 -3.45
N PHE A 231 -13.33 -7.96 -2.43
CA PHE A 231 -14.40 -8.94 -2.24
C PHE A 231 -15.09 -8.70 -0.90
N ASP A 232 -16.42 -8.65 -0.90
CA ASP A 232 -17.26 -8.64 0.29
C ASP A 232 -17.38 -10.07 0.85
N LEU A 233 -17.25 -10.19 2.16
CA LEU A 233 -17.19 -11.45 2.91
C LEU A 233 -18.11 -11.38 4.14
N ASP A 234 -18.40 -12.55 4.71
CA ASP A 234 -18.99 -12.68 6.05
C ASP A 234 -17.92 -12.41 7.11
N PRO A 235 -18.10 -11.42 8.01
CA PRO A 235 -17.10 -11.08 9.03
C PRO A 235 -16.91 -12.18 10.09
N THR A 236 -17.83 -13.16 10.18
CA THR A 236 -17.71 -14.30 11.09
C THR A 236 -16.80 -15.41 10.58
N VAL A 237 -16.41 -15.37 9.30
CA VAL A 237 -15.49 -16.33 8.69
C VAL A 237 -14.06 -15.83 8.82
N SER A 238 -13.17 -16.71 9.32
CA SER A 238 -11.76 -16.38 9.55
C SER A 238 -11.03 -16.04 8.26
N HIS A 239 -10.09 -15.09 8.35
CA HIS A 239 -9.20 -14.70 7.25
C HIS A 239 -8.38 -15.86 6.65
N THR A 240 -8.20 -16.95 7.41
CA THR A 240 -7.47 -18.17 7.00
C THR A 240 -8.27 -19.13 6.12
N GLU A 241 -9.57 -18.91 5.93
CA GLU A 241 -10.45 -19.87 5.23
C GLU A 241 -10.48 -19.66 3.71
N TYR A 242 -9.86 -18.59 3.20
CA TYR A 242 -9.97 -18.19 1.80
C TYR A 242 -8.82 -18.67 0.91
N ASP A 243 -7.80 -19.33 1.46
CA ASP A 243 -6.57 -19.70 0.75
C ASP A 243 -6.87 -20.50 -0.53
N ALA A 244 -7.72 -21.52 -0.45
CA ALA A 244 -8.03 -22.37 -1.61
C ALA A 244 -8.69 -21.58 -2.76
N GLU A 245 -9.60 -20.65 -2.43
CA GLU A 245 -10.31 -19.85 -3.42
C GLU A 245 -9.44 -18.73 -3.99
N LEU A 246 -8.56 -18.16 -3.16
CA LEU A 246 -7.52 -17.22 -3.61
C LEU A 246 -6.55 -17.90 -4.56
N THR A 247 -6.07 -19.11 -4.25
CA THR A 247 -5.22 -19.90 -5.13
C THR A 247 -5.93 -20.21 -6.45
N ARG A 248 -7.22 -20.61 -6.42
CA ARG A 248 -8.01 -20.86 -7.63
C ARG A 248 -8.08 -19.63 -8.54
N LEU A 249 -8.38 -18.45 -7.99
CA LEU A 249 -8.41 -17.21 -8.77
C LEU A 249 -7.01 -16.80 -9.25
N ASN A 250 -5.98 -16.97 -8.42
CA ASN A 250 -4.61 -16.67 -8.80
C ASN A 250 -4.18 -17.52 -10.00
N GLU A 251 -4.47 -18.82 -9.98
CA GLU A 251 -4.19 -19.70 -11.11
C GLU A 251 -4.93 -19.28 -12.38
N PHE A 252 -6.17 -18.80 -12.26
CA PHE A 252 -6.92 -18.26 -13.39
C PHE A 252 -6.19 -17.04 -13.98
N PHE A 253 -5.82 -16.07 -13.14
CA PHE A 253 -5.12 -14.86 -13.58
C PHE A 253 -3.76 -15.20 -14.18
N ALA A 254 -2.99 -16.08 -13.56
CA ALA A 254 -1.68 -16.51 -14.05
C ALA A 254 -1.76 -17.20 -15.43
N LYS A 255 -2.81 -17.99 -15.68
CA LYS A 255 -3.06 -18.63 -16.98
C LYS A 255 -3.53 -17.64 -18.04
N ASP A 256 -4.21 -16.57 -17.63
CA ASP A 256 -4.85 -15.60 -18.53
C ASP A 256 -4.01 -14.33 -18.77
N LYS A 257 -2.95 -14.08 -17.99
CA LYS A 257 -2.16 -12.83 -18.03
C LYS A 257 -1.60 -12.47 -19.41
N ASP A 258 -1.28 -13.47 -20.23
CA ASP A 258 -0.73 -13.31 -21.59
C ASP A 258 -1.79 -13.53 -22.68
N ASN A 259 -3.07 -13.70 -22.30
CA ASN A 259 -4.15 -13.98 -23.22
C ASN A 259 -4.61 -12.70 -23.95
N SER A 260 -4.15 -12.56 -25.19
CA SER A 260 -4.47 -11.46 -26.10
C SER A 260 -5.75 -11.67 -26.93
N ALA A 261 -6.51 -12.73 -26.67
CA ALA A 261 -7.77 -12.96 -27.39
C ALA A 261 -8.75 -11.79 -27.17
N PRO A 262 -9.43 -11.30 -28.23
CA PRO A 262 -10.44 -10.26 -28.09
C PRO A 262 -11.55 -10.70 -27.12
N LEU A 263 -11.95 -9.79 -26.23
CA LEU A 263 -13.06 -10.04 -25.32
C LEU A 263 -14.36 -10.30 -26.08
N THR A 264 -15.11 -11.31 -25.65
CA THR A 264 -16.46 -11.57 -26.15
C THR A 264 -17.43 -10.44 -25.79
N SER A 265 -18.64 -10.44 -26.35
CA SER A 265 -19.65 -9.43 -26.01
C SER A 265 -20.02 -9.44 -24.52
N GLU A 266 -20.09 -10.63 -23.90
CA GLU A 266 -20.36 -10.77 -22.48
C GLU A 266 -19.19 -10.27 -21.62
N GLU A 267 -17.97 -10.69 -21.95
CA GLU A 267 -16.76 -10.25 -21.23
C GLU A 267 -16.58 -8.73 -21.34
N ARG A 268 -16.86 -8.12 -22.49
CA ARG A 268 -16.86 -6.66 -22.63
C ARG A 268 -17.90 -6.00 -21.73
N HIS A 269 -19.10 -6.58 -21.60
CA HIS A 269 -20.10 -6.07 -20.68
C HIS A 269 -19.63 -6.16 -19.22
N LYS A 270 -19.01 -7.28 -18.81
CA LYS A 270 -18.42 -7.44 -17.47
C LYS A 270 -17.29 -6.46 -17.23
N MET A 271 -16.42 -6.23 -18.22
CA MET A 271 -15.34 -5.24 -18.18
C MET A 271 -15.87 -3.83 -17.89
N GLU A 272 -16.88 -3.37 -18.62
CA GLU A 272 -17.47 -2.03 -18.40
C GLU A 272 -18.15 -1.92 -17.02
N ASN A 273 -18.73 -3.03 -16.53
CA ASN A 273 -19.26 -3.09 -15.17
C ASN A 273 -18.14 -2.95 -14.11
N ILE A 274 -17.04 -3.69 -14.27
CA ILE A 274 -15.88 -3.63 -13.36
C ILE A 274 -15.24 -2.23 -13.38
N LYS A 275 -15.13 -1.60 -14.55
CA LYS A 275 -14.62 -0.22 -14.67
C LYS A 275 -15.51 0.80 -13.95
N SER A 276 -16.83 0.63 -14.03
CA SER A 276 -17.78 1.53 -13.33
C SER A 276 -17.87 1.27 -11.81
N ARG A 277 -17.50 0.06 -11.35
CA ARG A 277 -17.41 -0.29 -9.91
C ARG A 277 -16.05 0.07 -9.30
N GLN A 278 -15.76 1.36 -9.22
CA GLN A 278 -14.63 1.83 -8.45
C GLN A 278 -14.99 1.85 -6.96
N VAL A 279 -14.24 1.11 -6.16
CA VAL A 279 -14.38 1.12 -4.70
C VAL A 279 -13.49 2.22 -4.13
N THR A 280 -14.01 2.98 -3.18
CA THR A 280 -13.18 3.85 -2.33
C THR A 280 -12.91 3.08 -1.05
N ILE A 281 -11.65 2.77 -0.80
CA ILE A 281 -11.23 2.14 0.44
C ILE A 281 -10.96 3.24 1.46
N ARG A 282 -11.53 3.07 2.66
CA ARG A 282 -11.22 3.86 3.85
C ARG A 282 -10.74 2.91 4.93
#